data_AF-A0A7L9BL92-F1
#
_entry.id   AF-A0A7L9BL92-F1
#
_cell.length_a   1.000
_cell.length_b   1.000
_cell.length_c   1.000
_cell.angle_alpha   90.00
_cell.angle_beta   90.00
_cell.angle_gamma   90.00
#
_symmetry.space_group_name_H-M   'P 1'
#
loop_
_entity.id
_entity.type
_entity.pdbx_description
1 polymer ?
#
loop_
_entity_poly.entity_id
_entity_poly.type
_entity_poly.pdbx_seq_one_letter_code
_entity_poly.pdbx_strand_id
1 'polypeptide(L)'
;MRHRWETRYSPSEMMYLEVADGEVRLWLHHAPEGAERHTFESVLGGSLDGEVGNVFGRDVLEELKAAVRAWTPGLPPVLDKKAEMLRRRREG
;
A
#
# COMPACT_ATOMS: atom_id res chain seq x y z
N MET A 1 -6.09 4.31 -5.22
CA MET A 1 -4.66 4.26 -5.62
C MET A 1 -4.12 2.91 -5.18
N ARG A 2 -3.34 2.19 -5.99
CA ARG A 2 -2.71 0.92 -5.58
C ARG A 2 -1.30 1.24 -5.10
N HIS A 3 -0.99 0.98 -3.84
CA HIS A 3 0.37 1.13 -3.29
C HIS A 3 1.00 -0.24 -3.19
N ARG A 4 2.21 -0.40 -3.70
CA ARG A 4 2.96 -1.67 -3.66
C ARG A 4 4.42 -1.40 -3.35
N TRP A 5 4.96 -2.21 -2.45
CA TRP A 5 6.38 -2.27 -2.12
C TRP A 5 6.90 -3.67 -2.44
N GLU A 6 8.18 -3.75 -2.75
CA GLU A 6 8.88 -5.00 -3.00
C GLU A 6 10.24 -4.97 -2.31
N THR A 7 10.67 -6.11 -1.81
CA THR A 7 11.99 -6.27 -1.21
C THR A 7 12.55 -7.65 -1.50
N ARG A 8 13.87 -7.77 -1.45
CA ARG A 8 14.53 -9.06 -1.57
C ARG A 8 14.43 -9.78 -0.22
N TYR A 9 13.66 -10.87 -0.19
CA TYR A 9 13.46 -11.69 1.01
C TYR A 9 14.58 -12.71 1.19
N SER A 10 15.02 -13.31 0.09
CA SER A 10 16.15 -14.24 0.04
C SER A 10 16.95 -14.02 -1.25
N PRO A 11 18.12 -14.66 -1.44
CA PRO A 11 18.91 -14.53 -2.68
C PRO A 11 18.12 -14.82 -3.96
N SER A 12 17.06 -15.65 -3.87
CA SER A 12 16.26 -16.12 -5.00
C SER A 12 14.79 -15.69 -4.94
N GLU A 13 14.37 -14.96 -3.90
CA GLU A 13 12.95 -14.64 -3.69
C GLU A 13 12.73 -13.15 -3.41
N MET A 14 11.71 -12.61 -4.09
CA MET A 14 11.18 -11.27 -3.83
C MET A 14 9.90 -11.41 -3.02
N MET A 15 9.75 -10.57 -2.00
CA MET A 15 8.51 -10.41 -1.24
C MET A 15 7.84 -9.10 -1.62
N TYR A 16 6.52 -9.12 -1.66
CA TYR A 16 5.67 -8.03 -2.07
C TYR A 16 4.68 -7.70 -0.98
N LEU A 17 4.47 -6.41 -0.78
CA LEU A 17 3.48 -5.84 0.12
C LEU A 17 2.59 -4.89 -0.70
N GLU A 18 1.28 -5.01 -0.59
CA GLU A 18 0.34 -4.19 -1.36
C GLU A 18 -0.85 -3.75 -0.54
N VAL A 19 -1.30 -2.52 -0.74
CA VAL A 19 -2.58 -2.02 -0.28
C VAL A 19 -3.53 -1.96 -1.47
N ALA A 20 -4.57 -2.78 -1.45
CA ALA A 20 -5.57 -2.87 -2.52
C ALA A 20 -6.93 -3.30 -1.96
N ASP A 21 -8.02 -2.84 -2.58
CA ASP A 21 -9.37 -3.34 -2.32
C ASP A 21 -9.83 -3.35 -0.84
N GLY A 22 -9.27 -2.47 0.00
CA GLY A 22 -9.60 -2.42 1.44
C GLY A 22 -8.81 -3.41 2.32
N GLU A 23 -7.81 -4.09 1.75
CA GLU A 23 -6.93 -5.04 2.42
C GLU A 23 -5.46 -4.80 2.12
N VAL A 24 -4.60 -5.35 2.97
CA VAL A 24 -3.16 -5.42 2.75
C VAL A 24 -2.80 -6.85 2.40
N ARG A 25 -2.07 -7.02 1.29
CA ARG A 25 -1.61 -8.33 0.80
C ARG A 25 -0.11 -8.44 0.95
N LEU A 26 0.37 -9.57 1.48
CA LEU A 26 1.78 -9.91 1.58
C LEU A 26 2.03 -11.26 0.87
N TRP A 27 2.98 -11.33 -0.06
CA TRP A 27 3.26 -12.56 -0.79
C TRP A 27 4.68 -12.65 -1.35
N LEU A 28 5.13 -13.87 -1.63
CA LEU A 28 6.37 -14.13 -2.36
C LEU A 28 6.10 -14.17 -3.87
N HIS A 29 7.05 -13.73 -4.68
CA HIS A 29 6.94 -13.65 -6.14
C HIS A 29 6.39 -14.90 -6.80
N HIS A 30 6.83 -16.07 -6.34
CA HIS A 30 6.50 -17.37 -6.92
C HIS A 30 5.18 -17.95 -6.40
N ALA A 31 4.53 -17.32 -5.41
CA ALA A 31 3.29 -17.78 -4.80
C ALA A 31 2.27 -16.64 -4.59
N PRO A 32 1.87 -15.89 -5.63
CA PRO A 32 0.92 -14.80 -5.52
C PRO A 32 -0.49 -15.25 -5.09
N GLU A 33 -0.90 -16.46 -5.43
CA GLU A 33 -2.18 -17.05 -5.02
C GLU A 33 -2.27 -17.30 -3.50
N GLY A 34 -1.12 -17.49 -2.86
CA GLY A 34 -0.98 -17.72 -1.43
C GLY A 34 -0.84 -16.44 -0.60
N ALA A 35 -1.17 -15.28 -1.17
CA ALA A 35 -1.02 -14.01 -0.47
C ALA A 35 -1.73 -14.00 0.89
N GLU A 36 -0.96 -13.67 1.93
CA GLU A 36 -1.50 -13.39 3.25
C GLU A 36 -2.26 -12.06 3.20
N ARG A 37 -3.49 -12.06 3.72
CA ARG A 37 -4.42 -10.94 3.64
C ARG A 37 -4.71 -10.40 5.03
N HIS A 38 -4.50 -9.11 5.21
CA HIS A 38 -4.72 -8.43 6.47
C HIS A 38 -5.73 -7.31 6.29
N THR A 39 -6.68 -7.22 7.21
CA THR A 39 -7.61 -6.09 7.25
C THR A 39 -6.86 -4.83 7.67
N PHE A 40 -7.32 -3.67 7.21
CA PHE A 40 -6.73 -2.39 7.60
C PHE A 40 -6.71 -2.16 9.11
N GLU A 41 -7.77 -2.58 9.80
CA GLU A 41 -7.83 -2.51 11.26
C GLU A 41 -6.69 -3.31 11.91
N SER A 42 -6.44 -4.53 11.45
CA SER A 42 -5.35 -5.38 11.95
C SER A 42 -3.97 -4.75 11.69
N VAL A 43 -3.77 -4.17 10.50
CA VAL A 43 -2.51 -3.48 10.16
C VAL A 43 -2.29 -2.24 11.03
N LEU A 44 -3.33 -1.44 11.26
CA LEU A 44 -3.24 -0.28 12.14
C LEU A 44 -3.08 -0.67 13.62
N GLY A 45 -3.65 -1.81 14.02
CA GLY A 45 -3.47 -2.44 15.33
C GLY A 45 -2.09 -3.06 15.54
N GLY A 46 -1.24 -3.11 14.50
CA GLY A 46 0.16 -3.49 14.59
C GLY A 46 0.45 -4.97 14.29
N SER A 47 -0.50 -5.71 13.73
CA SER A 47 -0.30 -7.15 13.43
C SER A 47 0.88 -7.42 12.47
N LEU A 48 1.24 -6.44 11.63
CA LEU A 48 2.34 -6.55 10.65
C LEU A 48 3.61 -5.80 11.05
N ASP A 49 3.65 -5.13 12.21
CA ASP A 49 4.74 -4.22 12.56
C ASP A 49 6.10 -4.92 12.63
N GLY A 50 6.12 -6.13 13.20
CA GLY A 50 7.34 -6.93 13.32
C GLY A 50 7.84 -7.40 11.95
N GLU A 51 6.98 -8.01 11.15
CA GLU A 51 7.37 -8.56 9.86
C GLU A 51 7.76 -7.47 8.85
N VAL A 52 6.89 -6.49 8.64
CA VAL A 52 7.15 -5.40 7.69
C VAL A 52 8.34 -4.56 8.15
N GLY A 53 8.42 -4.25 9.44
CA GLY A 53 9.55 -3.50 10.00
C GLY A 53 10.89 -4.21 9.83
N ASN A 54 10.92 -5.55 9.98
CA ASN A 54 12.15 -6.33 9.84
C ASN A 54 12.53 -6.58 8.38
N VAL A 55 11.55 -6.80 7.49
CA VAL A 55 11.78 -7.25 6.11
C VAL A 55 11.87 -6.09 5.12
N PHE A 56 11.01 -5.08 5.27
CA PHE A 56 10.96 -3.91 4.40
C PHE A 56 11.59 -2.66 5.03
N GLY A 57 11.78 -2.67 6.36
CA GLY A 57 12.31 -1.53 7.10
C GLY A 57 11.22 -0.65 7.71
N ARG A 58 11.64 0.18 8.68
CA ARG A 58 10.70 1.03 9.43
C ARG A 58 10.01 2.08 8.57
N ASP A 59 10.72 2.64 7.59
CA ASP A 59 10.17 3.66 6.70
C ASP A 59 8.97 3.11 5.90
N VAL A 60 9.11 1.90 5.35
CA VAL A 60 8.02 1.23 4.62
C VAL A 60 6.85 0.90 5.53
N LEU A 61 7.09 0.53 6.80
CA LEU A 61 6.01 0.32 7.75
C LEU A 61 5.21 1.60 8.02
N GLU A 62 5.88 2.74 8.19
CA GLU A 62 5.21 4.02 8.38
C GLU A 62 4.44 4.44 7.11
N GLU A 63 5.04 4.24 5.93
CA GLU A 63 4.37 4.46 4.64
C GLU A 63 3.14 3.55 4.46
N LEU A 64 3.23 2.28 4.84
CA LEU A 64 2.11 1.34 4.82
C LEU A 64 0.96 1.85 5.67
N LYS A 65 1.24 2.22 6.93
CA LYS A 65 0.21 2.73 7.85
C LYS A 65 -0.39 4.04 7.35
N ALA A 66 0.43 4.92 6.75
CA ALA A 66 -0.06 6.14 6.12
C ALA A 66 -0.97 5.83 4.91
N ALA A 67 -0.59 4.89 4.05
CA ALA A 67 -1.39 4.47 2.90
C ALA A 67 -2.71 3.82 3.32
N VAL A 68 -2.71 2.99 4.36
CA VAL A 68 -3.91 2.39 4.94
C VAL A 68 -4.84 3.47 5.52
N ARG A 69 -4.30 4.45 6.26
CA ARG A 69 -5.09 5.58 6.81
C ARG A 69 -5.65 6.50 5.71
N ALA A 70 -4.89 6.70 4.63
CA ALA A 70 -5.30 7.53 3.50
C ALA A 70 -6.25 6.80 2.55
N TRP A 71 -6.43 5.48 2.72
CA TRP A 71 -7.28 4.70 1.84
C TRP A 71 -8.74 5.12 1.99
N THR A 72 -9.29 5.68 0.92
CA THR A 72 -10.72 5.90 0.78
C THR A 72 -11.26 4.92 -0.26
N PRO A 73 -12.14 3.97 0.12
CA PRO A 73 -12.74 3.06 -0.84
C PRO A 73 -13.50 3.86 -1.91
N GLY A 74 -13.20 3.61 -3.19
CA GLY A 74 -13.96 4.17 -4.30
C GLY A 74 -13.57 5.58 -4.78
N LEU A 75 -12.57 6.24 -4.21
CA LEU A 75 -12.03 7.46 -4.82
C LEU A 75 -10.93 7.08 -5.84
N PRO A 76 -11.09 7.44 -7.14
CA PRO A 76 -9.98 7.36 -8.08
C PRO A 76 -8.82 8.22 -7.55
N PRO A 77 -7.57 7.94 -7.94
CA PRO A 77 -6.46 8.84 -7.63
C PRO A 77 -6.89 10.26 -8.01
N VAL A 78 -7.05 11.14 -7.02
CA VAL A 78 -7.20 12.57 -7.29
C VAL A 78 -5.85 13.00 -7.85
N LEU A 79 -5.73 12.89 -9.18
CA LEU A 79 -4.66 13.50 -9.94
C LEU A 79 -4.81 15.00 -9.72
N ASP A 80 -3.92 15.51 -8.88
CA ASP A 80 -3.44 16.87 -8.88
C ASP A 80 -4.51 17.96 -8.65
N LYS A 81 -4.51 18.57 -7.46
CA LYS A 81 -5.27 19.81 -7.19
C LYS A 81 -4.98 20.93 -8.22
N LYS A 82 -3.89 20.84 -9.00
CA LYS A 82 -3.64 21.72 -10.15
C LYS A 82 -4.58 21.49 -11.34
N ALA A 83 -5.00 20.26 -11.63
CA ALA A 83 -5.84 19.96 -12.80
C ALA A 83 -7.28 20.48 -12.63
N GLU A 84 -7.82 20.37 -11.41
CA GLU A 84 -9.12 20.92 -11.01
C GLU A 84 -9.12 22.47 -11.08
N MET A 85 -8.05 23.11 -10.58
CA MET A 85 -7.89 24.57 -10.65
C MET A 85 -7.75 25.08 -12.10
N LEU A 86 -7.04 24.35 -12.96
CA LEU A 86 -6.85 24.75 -14.37
C LEU A 86 -8.13 24.61 -15.20
N ARG A 87 -9.02 23.66 -14.87
CA ARG A 87 -10.35 23.55 -15.49
C ARG A 87 -11.25 24.73 -15.15
N ARG A 88 -11.35 25.11 -13.87
CA ARG A 88 -12.18 26.24 -13.41
C ARG A 88 -11.75 27.60 -13.97
N ARG A 89 -10.51 27.74 -14.42
CA ARG A 89 -9.98 28.98 -15.01
C ARG A 89 -10.20 29.10 -16.52
N ARG A 90 -10.63 28.02 -17.20
CA ARG A 90 -10.86 27.99 -18.64
C ARG A 90 -12.34 28.10 -19.01
N GLU A 91 -13.24 27.93 -18.04
CA GLU A 91 -14.70 28.03 -18.18
C GLU A 91 -15.27 29.33 -17.57
N GLY A 92 -14.42 30.28 -17.19
CA GLY A 92 -14.79 31.60 -16.67
C GLY A 92 -14.16 32.72 -17.48
#